data_AF-A0A969EFS7-F1
#
_entry.id   AF-A0A969EFS7-F1
#
_cell.length_a   1.000
_cell.length_b   1.000
_cell.length_c   1.000
_cell.angle_alpha   90.00
_cell.angle_beta   90.00
_cell.angle_gamma   90.00
#
_symmetry.space_group_name_H-M   'P 1'
#
loop_
_entity.id
_entity.type
_entity.pdbx_description
1 polymer ?
#
loop_
_entity_poly.entity_id
_entity_poly.type
_entity_poly.pdbx_seq_one_letter_code
_entity_poly.pdbx_strand_id
1 'polypeptide(L)' 'MVGVGIMGSRMCANLVAKGFDVRAFDLDAGALERARQGAPFPVRICAPLRPTRIRS' A
#
# COMPACT_ATOMS: atom_id res chain seq x y z
N MET A 1 -1.92 4.75 1.79
CA MET A 1 -1.24 4.81 0.49
C MET A 1 -2.10 4.14 -0.55
N VAL A 2 -2.38 4.84 -1.64
CA VAL A 2 -3.13 4.31 -2.79
C VAL A 2 -2.20 4.43 -3.99
N GLY A 3 -1.94 3.31 -4.67
CA GLY A 3 -0.90 3.20 -5.69
C GLY A 3 0.49 3.01 -5.07
N VAL A 4 1.02 1.79 -5.11
CA VAL A 4 2.35 1.41 -4.60
C VAL A 4 3.30 0.93 -5.70
N GLY A 5 3.21 1.52 -6.89
CA GLY A 5 4.21 1.36 -7.94
C GLY A 5 5.63 1.82 -7.52
N ILE A 6 6.50 2.08 -8.50
CA ILE A 6 7.93 2.36 -8.26
C ILE A 6 8.16 3.50 -7.24
N MET A 7 7.38 4.59 -7.31
CA MET A 7 7.47 5.68 -6.33
C MET A 7 6.73 5.38 -5.02
N GLY A 8 5.50 4.86 -5.10
CA GLY A 8 4.65 4.64 -3.92
C GLY A 8 5.24 3.62 -2.93
N SER A 9 5.94 2.61 -3.44
CA SER A 9 6.69 1.63 -2.61
C SER A 9 7.81 2.30 -1.79
N ARG A 10 8.61 3.17 -2.41
CA ARG A 10 9.66 3.95 -1.71
C ARG A 10 9.05 4.86 -0.63
N MET A 11 7.91 5.48 -0.94
CA MET A 11 7.20 6.34 0.00
C MET A 11 6.65 5.55 1.20
N CYS A 12 6.07 4.37 0.97
CA CYS A 12 5.65 3.45 2.03
C CYS A 12 6.83 3.09 2.94
N ALA A 13 7.97 2.68 2.37
CA ALA A 13 9.15 2.33 3.14
C ALA A 13 9.64 3.48 4.02
N ASN A 14 9.64 4.71 3.49
CA ASN A 14 10.09 5.90 4.23
C ASN A 14 9.14 6.26 5.38
N LEU A 15 7.83 6.18 5.16
CA LEU A 15 6.83 6.44 6.20
C LEU A 15 6.89 5.39 7.29
N VAL A 16 7.04 4.12 6.91
CA VAL A 16 7.23 3.02 7.85
C VAL A 16 8.51 3.21 8.67
N ALA A 17 9.63 3.58 8.05
CA ALA A 17 10.90 3.83 8.74
C ALA A 17 10.81 4.98 9.76
N LYS A 18 9.89 5.94 9.54
CA LYS A 18 9.58 7.02 10.48
C LYS A 18 8.58 6.63 11.56
N GLY A 19 8.13 5.38 11.61
CA GLY A 19 7.22 4.86 12.64
C GLY A 19 5.73 5.08 12.36
N PHE A 20 5.35 5.47 11.15
CA PHE A 20 3.92 5.62 10.80
C PHE A 20 3.28 4.26 10.48
N ASP A 21 2.02 4.04 10.92
CA ASP A 21 1.21 2.89 10.49
C ASP A 21 0.73 3.13 9.05
N VAL A 22 1.38 2.47 8.10
CA VAL A 22 1.08 2.62 6.68
C VAL A 22 0.19 1.49 6.18
N ARG A 23 -0.97 1.87 5.65
CA ARG A 23 -1.86 0.98 4.90
C ARG A 23 -1.73 1.23 3.41
N ALA A 24 -1.44 0.20 2.62
CA ALA A 24 -1.25 0.27 1.17
C ALA A 24 -2.37 -0.45 0.42
N PHE A 25 -2.75 0.11 -0.73
CA PHE A 25 -3.66 -0.50 -1.68
C PHE A 25 -3.15 -0.25 -3.10
N ASP A 26 -3.21 -1.27 -3.95
CA ASP A 26 -2.91 -1.23 -5.38
C ASP A 26 -3.71 -2.33 -6.08
N LEU A 27 -3.98 -2.14 -7.36
CA LEU A 27 -4.63 -3.15 -8.20
C LEU A 27 -3.64 -4.24 -8.63
N ASP A 28 -2.35 -3.88 -8.76
CA ASP A 28 -1.28 -4.83 -9.04
C ASP A 28 -0.81 -5.50 -7.75
N ALA A 29 -1.12 -6.79 -7.62
CA ALA A 29 -0.63 -7.62 -6.51
C ALA A 29 0.90 -7.68 -6.47
N GLY A 30 1.59 -7.59 -7.61
CA GLY A 30 3.05 -7.55 -7.66
C GLY A 30 3.61 -6.26 -7.05
N ALA A 31 2.94 -5.12 -7.21
CA ALA A 31 3.34 -3.85 -6.60
C ALA A 31 3.22 -3.91 -5.08
N LEU A 32 2.17 -4.57 -4.59
CA LEU A 32 1.94 -4.83 -3.18
C LEU A 32 3.05 -5.68 -2.53
N GLU A 33 3.50 -6.74 -3.21
CA GLU A 33 4.63 -7.56 -2.71
C GLU A 33 5.95 -6.79 -2.71
N ARG A 34 6.25 -6.03 -3.76
CA ARG A 34 7.45 -5.18 -3.80
C ARG A 34 7.45 -4.15 -2.67
N ALA A 35 6.29 -3.55 -2.37
CA ALA A 35 6.14 -2.60 -1.28
C ALA A 35 6.35 -3.23 0.11
N ARG A 36 5.99 -4.52 0.29
CA ARG A 36 6.28 -5.27 1.52
C ARG A 36 7.77 -5.53 1.70
N GLN A 37 8.45 -5.95 0.63
CA GLN A 37 9.88 -6.30 0.67
C GLN A 37 10.79 -5.09 0.88
N GLY A 38 10.37 -3.90 0.42
CA GLY A 38 11.17 -2.68 0.50
C GLY A 38 11.09 -1.93 1.84
N ALA A 39 10.22 -2.32 2.76
CA ALA A 39 10.00 -1.63 4.03
C ALA A 39 10.62 -2.39 5.23
N PRO A 40 11.26 -1.69 6.18
CA PRO A 40 11.87 -2.34 7.36
C PRO A 40 10.84 -2.87 8.37
N PHE A 41 9.59 -2.40 8.31
CA PHE A 41 8.46 -2.92 9.08
C PHE A 41 7.28 -3.23 8.14
N PRO A 42 6.31 -4.07 8.55
CA PRO A 42 5.27 -4.53 7.64
C PRO A 42 4.34 -3.39 7.21
N VAL A 43 4.26 -3.16 5.90
CA VAL A 43 3.19 -2.35 5.28
C VAL A 43 1.90 -3.18 5.31
N ARG A 44 0.84 -2.67 5.94
CA ARG A 44 -0.45 -3.36 5.96
C ARG A 44 -1.11 -3.24 4.59
N ILE A 45 -1.55 -4.35 4.03
CA ILE A 45 -2.24 -4.34 2.74
C ILE A 45 -3.74 -4.29 2.99
N CYS A 46 -4.38 -3.28 2.40
CA CYS A 46 -5.82 -3.17 2.39
C CYS A 46 -6.38 -4.10 1.32
N ALA A 47 -7.40 -4.89 1.68
CA ALA A 47 -8.20 -5.60 0.69
C ALA A 47 -8.92 -4.61 -0.22
N PRO A 48 -9.20 -4.96 -1.49
CA PRO A 48 -10.03 -4.14 -2.35
C PRO A 48 -11.36 -3.85 -1.67
N LEU A 49 -11.77 -2.57 -1.70
CA LEU A 49 -13.09 -2.17 -1.22
C LEU A 49 -14.13 -2.93 -2.06
N ARG A 50 -15.03 -3.63 -1.39
CA ARG A 50 -16.19 -4.24 -2.06
C ARG A 50 -16.93 -3.11 -2.76
N PRO A 51 -17.24 -3.19 -4.06
CA PRO A 51 -17.94 -2.11 -4.74
C PRO A 51 -19.33 -1.98 -4.14
N THR A 52 -19.49 -1.06 -3.18
CA THR A 52 -20.80 -0.62 -2.73
C THR A 52 -21.31 0.26 -3.84
N ARG A 53 -22.35 -0.22 -4.52
CA ARG A 53 -23.08 0.48 -5.57
C ARG A 53 -23.26 1.94 -5.13
N ILE A 54 -22.57 2.87 -5.80
CA ILE A 54 -22.79 4.30 -5.59
C ILE A 54 -24.24 4.52 -6.03
N ARG A 55 -25.14 4.77 -5.07
CA ARG A 55 -26.50 5.18 -5.41
C ARG A 55 -26.39 6.55 -6.06
N SER A 56 -26.71 6.60 -7.34
CA SER A 56 -27.06 7.80 -8.10
C SER A 56 -28.20 8.55 -7.43
#